data_AF-K1ZGD4-F1
#
_entry.id   AF-K1ZGD4-F1
#
_cell.length_a   1.000
_cell.length_b   1.000
_cell.length_c   1.000
_cell.angle_alpha   90.00
_cell.angle_beta   90.00
_cell.angle_gamma   90.00
#
_symmetry.space_group_name_H-M   'P 1'
#
loop_
_entity.id
_entity.type
_entity.pdbx_description
1 polymer ?
#
loop_
_entity_poly.entity_id
_entity_poly.type
_entity_poly.pdbx_seq_one_letter_code
_entity_poly.pdbx_strand_id
1 'polypeptide(L)'
;MRGNAGAFGKDIAHTISKAEIWRNGEVLILDNAQCQFGYRESLFKFNGDVVLRTWFELQPSNRQDIMTKVQEYMKHRTGRYPHKPSAGSFFKNVKLAKWPGDIKALPELFQQRGTVPAGWITEQLNLKGTQIGGARISDEHGNFIVNYENAKQSEVLQLVEMMKEKAYNKFGVELEEEVEIVK
;
A
#
# COMPACT_ATOMS: atom_id res chain seq x y z
N MET A 1 -9.47 -4.63 -5.77
CA MET A 1 -10.46 -5.43 -5.03
C MET A 1 -9.92 -5.89 -3.71
N ARG A 2 -9.14 -6.98 -3.68
CA ARG A 2 -8.70 -7.63 -2.44
C ARG A 2 -8.09 -6.70 -1.39
N GLY A 3 -7.17 -5.82 -1.78
CA GLY A 3 -6.56 -4.84 -0.86
C GLY A 3 -7.16 -3.44 -0.92
N ASN A 4 -8.39 -3.24 -1.40
CA ASN A 4 -9.00 -1.91 -1.61
C ASN A 4 -8.00 -0.87 -2.14
N ALA A 5 -7.46 -1.12 -3.34
CA ALA A 5 -6.37 -0.31 -3.88
C ALA A 5 -6.77 1.16 -3.93
N GLY A 6 -5.89 2.02 -3.43
CA GLY A 6 -6.17 3.45 -3.30
C GLY A 6 -4.92 4.31 -3.39
N ALA A 7 -5.09 5.47 -4.01
CA ALA A 7 -4.08 6.50 -4.21
C ALA A 7 -4.76 7.87 -4.33
N PHE A 8 -4.03 8.94 -3.98
CA PHE A 8 -4.49 10.33 -4.13
C PHE A 8 -5.88 10.60 -3.50
N GLY A 9 -6.15 10.00 -2.34
CA GLY A 9 -7.37 10.25 -1.56
C GLY A 9 -8.61 9.48 -2.02
N LYS A 10 -8.50 8.59 -3.01
CA LYS A 10 -9.58 7.70 -3.42
C LYS A 10 -9.11 6.25 -3.43
N ASP A 11 -10.06 5.34 -3.24
CA ASP A 11 -9.86 3.91 -3.36
C ASP A 11 -10.98 3.27 -4.19
N ILE A 12 -10.92 1.95 -4.35
CA ILE A 12 -11.90 1.18 -5.12
C ILE A 12 -13.30 1.24 -4.50
N ALA A 13 -13.41 1.27 -3.17
CA ALA A 13 -14.68 1.32 -2.48
C ALA A 13 -15.51 2.57 -2.84
N HIS A 14 -14.85 3.66 -3.26
CA HIS A 14 -15.54 4.88 -3.67
C HIS A 14 -16.29 4.77 -5.01
N THR A 15 -15.98 3.78 -5.85
CA THR A 15 -16.51 3.72 -7.22
C THR A 15 -17.08 2.36 -7.59
N ILE A 16 -16.81 1.30 -6.84
CA ILE A 16 -17.39 -0.01 -7.12
C ILE A 16 -18.86 -0.06 -6.71
N SER A 17 -19.71 -0.61 -7.58
CA SER A 17 -21.12 -0.85 -7.25
C SER A 17 -21.35 -2.29 -6.76
N LYS A 18 -20.76 -3.28 -7.44
CA LYS A 18 -20.88 -4.70 -7.09
C LYS A 18 -19.71 -5.54 -7.60
N ALA A 19 -19.56 -6.72 -7.01
CA ALA A 19 -18.59 -7.75 -7.40
C ALA A 19 -19.28 -9.11 -7.58
N GLU A 20 -18.92 -9.83 -8.63
CA GLU A 20 -19.31 -11.22 -8.86
C GLU A 20 -18.15 -12.09 -8.39
N ILE A 21 -18.48 -13.07 -7.56
CA ILE A 21 -17.52 -13.92 -6.89
C ILE A 21 -17.89 -15.38 -7.04
N TRP A 22 -16.90 -16.25 -6.98
CA TRP A 22 -17.08 -17.67 -6.76
C TRP A 22 -16.79 -18.00 -5.30
N ARG A 23 -17.72 -18.72 -4.65
CA ARG A 23 -17.63 -19.18 -3.26
C ARG A 23 -18.20 -20.59 -3.16
N ASN A 24 -17.37 -21.55 -2.77
CA ASN A 24 -17.79 -22.94 -2.49
C ASN A 24 -18.62 -23.59 -3.60
N GLY A 25 -18.26 -23.38 -4.87
CA GLY A 25 -18.96 -23.95 -6.03
C GLY A 25 -20.06 -23.08 -6.61
N GLU A 26 -20.45 -21.99 -5.95
CA GLU A 26 -21.52 -21.10 -6.39
C GLU A 26 -21.00 -19.74 -6.84
N VAL A 27 -21.71 -19.11 -7.79
CA VAL A 27 -21.45 -17.73 -8.21
C VAL A 27 -22.43 -16.81 -7.50
N LEU A 28 -21.91 -15.84 -6.76
CA LEU A 28 -22.68 -14.88 -5.98
C LEU A 28 -22.37 -13.45 -6.43
N ILE A 29 -23.31 -12.53 -6.22
CA ILE A 29 -23.09 -11.10 -6.40
C ILE A 29 -23.10 -10.44 -5.02
N LEU A 30 -22.02 -9.73 -4.71
CA LEU A 30 -21.92 -8.88 -3.53
C LEU A 30 -22.05 -7.41 -3.94
N ASP A 31 -22.85 -6.63 -3.22
CA ASP A 31 -22.84 -5.19 -3.31
C ASP A 31 -21.58 -4.57 -2.63
N ASN A 32 -21.43 -3.25 -2.73
CA ASN A 32 -20.32 -2.52 -2.13
C ASN A 32 -20.19 -2.76 -0.61
N ALA A 33 -21.30 -2.71 0.12
CA ALA A 33 -21.30 -2.87 1.58
C ALA A 33 -20.89 -4.29 1.98
N GLN A 34 -21.38 -5.30 1.25
CA GLN A 34 -21.05 -6.71 1.45
C GLN A 34 -19.58 -7.03 1.15
N CYS A 35 -18.89 -6.23 0.33
CA CYS A 35 -17.45 -6.37 0.11
C CYS A 35 -16.60 -5.96 1.32
N GLN A 36 -17.19 -5.28 2.32
CA GLN A 36 -16.56 -4.88 3.59
C GLN A 36 -15.19 -4.23 3.42
N PHE A 37 -15.12 -3.19 2.57
CA PHE A 37 -13.86 -2.50 2.32
C PHE A 37 -13.35 -1.73 3.55
N GLY A 38 -12.04 -1.78 3.75
CA GLY A 38 -11.30 -1.02 4.76
C GLY A 38 -10.00 -0.47 4.19
N TYR A 39 -9.19 0.17 5.03
CA TYR A 39 -7.87 0.63 4.62
C TYR A 39 -6.97 -0.57 4.29
N ARG A 40 -6.61 -0.71 3.01
CA ARG A 40 -5.83 -1.84 2.47
C ARG A 40 -6.49 -3.21 2.66
N GLU A 41 -7.80 -3.25 2.84
CA GLU A 41 -8.54 -4.44 3.25
C GLU A 41 -9.88 -4.55 2.54
N SER A 42 -10.36 -5.79 2.42
CA SER A 42 -11.71 -6.15 2.02
C SER A 42 -12.02 -7.54 2.56
N LEU A 43 -13.28 -7.96 2.49
CA LEU A 43 -13.72 -9.31 2.82
C LEU A 43 -12.83 -10.39 2.15
N PHE A 44 -12.38 -10.14 0.92
CA PHE A 44 -11.58 -11.07 0.10
C PHE A 44 -10.15 -11.33 0.62
N LYS A 45 -9.71 -10.63 1.68
CA LYS A 45 -8.47 -10.99 2.39
C LYS A 45 -8.67 -12.09 3.42
N PHE A 46 -9.90 -12.25 3.92
CA PHE A 46 -10.22 -13.07 5.08
C PHE A 46 -10.99 -14.33 4.71
N ASN A 47 -11.34 -14.51 3.44
CA ASN A 47 -11.99 -15.70 2.93
C ASN A 47 -11.31 -16.20 1.65
N GLY A 48 -11.72 -17.39 1.19
CA GLY A 48 -11.22 -18.02 -0.03
C GLY A 48 -12.02 -17.68 -1.29
N ASP A 49 -12.78 -16.58 -1.29
CA ASP A 49 -13.59 -16.21 -2.45
C ASP A 49 -12.69 -15.80 -3.63
N VAL A 50 -13.10 -16.21 -4.83
CA VAL A 50 -12.44 -15.79 -6.07
C VAL A 50 -13.28 -14.70 -6.74
N VAL A 51 -12.70 -13.51 -6.92
CA VAL A 51 -13.38 -12.43 -7.64
C VAL A 51 -13.35 -12.72 -9.13
N LEU A 52 -14.53 -12.83 -9.75
CA LEU A 52 -14.70 -13.11 -11.17
C LEU A 52 -14.89 -11.84 -11.99
N ARG A 53 -15.67 -10.88 -11.48
CA ARG A 53 -16.00 -9.63 -12.17
C ARG A 53 -16.31 -8.51 -11.19
N THR A 54 -16.10 -7.26 -11.62
CA THR A 54 -16.45 -6.06 -10.85
C THR A 54 -17.10 -5.03 -11.74
N TRP A 55 -18.05 -4.28 -11.19
CA TRP A 55 -18.70 -3.16 -11.86
C TRP A 55 -18.39 -1.87 -11.13
N PHE A 56 -18.05 -0.84 -11.89
CA PHE A 56 -17.79 0.48 -11.36
C PHE A 56 -18.91 1.42 -11.81
N GLU A 57 -19.35 2.26 -10.88
CA GLU A 57 -20.22 3.39 -11.13
C GLU A 57 -19.35 4.65 -11.13
N LEU A 58 -19.24 5.27 -12.30
CA LEU A 58 -18.40 6.44 -12.52
C LEU A 58 -19.27 7.67 -12.78
N GLN A 59 -18.74 8.83 -12.41
CA GLN A 59 -19.40 10.10 -12.67
C GLN A 59 -18.88 10.69 -13.98
N PRO A 60 -19.76 11.04 -14.94
CA PRO A 60 -19.37 11.75 -16.15
C PRO A 60 -18.63 13.05 -15.82
N SER A 61 -17.62 13.38 -16.61
CA SER A 61 -16.86 14.63 -16.46
C SER A 61 -16.25 15.06 -17.78
N ASN A 62 -15.69 16.27 -17.82
CA ASN A 62 -15.04 16.81 -19.01
C ASN A 62 -13.75 16.03 -19.32
N ARG A 63 -13.58 15.62 -20.59
CA ARG A 63 -12.40 14.86 -21.04
C ARG A 63 -11.09 15.58 -20.74
N GLN A 64 -11.03 16.89 -20.95
CA GLN A 64 -9.82 17.67 -20.74
C GLN A 64 -9.42 17.65 -19.25
N ASP A 65 -10.37 17.84 -18.35
CA ASP A 65 -10.11 17.81 -16.90
C ASP A 65 -9.67 16.42 -16.42
N ILE A 66 -10.28 15.36 -16.97
CA ILE A 66 -9.87 13.98 -16.70
C ILE A 66 -8.41 13.78 -17.14
N MET A 67 -8.07 14.17 -18.36
CA MET A 67 -6.71 13.99 -18.90
C MET A 67 -5.67 14.81 -18.13
N THR A 68 -6.01 16.02 -17.71
CA THR A 68 -5.15 16.85 -16.85
C THR A 68 -4.83 16.15 -15.54
N LYS A 69 -5.84 15.60 -14.84
CA LYS A 69 -5.65 14.85 -13.59
C LYS A 69 -4.82 13.58 -13.78
N VAL A 70 -5.07 12.84 -14.88
CA VAL A 70 -4.27 11.66 -15.22
C VAL A 70 -2.80 12.03 -15.39
N GLN A 71 -2.51 13.10 -16.14
CA GLN A 71 -1.14 13.57 -16.33
C GLN A 71 -0.48 14.04 -15.03
N GLU A 72 -1.23 14.73 -14.17
CA GLU A 72 -0.77 15.15 -12.85
C GLU A 72 -0.37 13.94 -11.98
N TYR A 73 -1.23 12.92 -11.90
CA TYR A 73 -0.94 11.69 -11.16
C TYR A 73 0.25 10.92 -11.73
N MET A 74 0.38 10.85 -13.06
CA MET A 74 1.54 10.24 -13.71
C MET A 74 2.81 11.00 -13.37
N LYS A 75 2.82 12.34 -13.47
CA LYS A 75 3.97 13.19 -13.09
C LYS A 75 4.34 13.02 -11.61
N HIS A 76 3.36 12.92 -10.72
CA HIS A 76 3.61 12.65 -9.30
C HIS A 76 4.27 11.29 -9.04
N ARG A 77 4.05 10.31 -9.92
CA ARG A 77 4.64 8.97 -9.80
C ARG A 77 6.02 8.90 -10.47
N THR A 78 6.21 9.59 -11.58
CA THR A 78 7.50 9.60 -12.29
C THR A 78 8.62 10.08 -11.35
N GLY A 79 9.67 9.26 -11.21
CA GLY A 79 10.83 9.56 -10.38
C GLY A 79 10.65 9.40 -8.86
N ARG A 80 9.43 9.12 -8.36
CA ARG A 80 9.19 8.84 -6.93
C ARG A 80 9.06 7.37 -6.59
N TYR A 81 8.92 6.52 -7.60
CA TYR A 81 8.75 5.08 -7.46
C TYR A 81 9.85 4.39 -8.25
N PRO A 82 10.42 3.29 -7.72
CA PRO A 82 11.48 2.57 -8.41
C PRO A 82 10.98 1.95 -9.71
N HIS A 83 11.84 1.94 -10.73
CA HIS A 83 11.59 1.25 -11.99
C HIS A 83 11.91 -0.26 -11.93
N LYS A 84 12.69 -0.68 -10.93
CA LYS A 84 13.04 -2.09 -10.72
C LYS A 84 11.83 -2.89 -10.20
N PRO A 85 11.78 -4.22 -10.47
CA PRO A 85 10.69 -5.06 -10.00
C PRO A 85 10.53 -4.98 -8.47
N SER A 86 9.30 -4.80 -8.00
CA SER A 86 8.96 -4.72 -6.59
C SER A 86 7.48 -5.09 -6.36
N ALA A 87 7.12 -5.36 -5.11
CA ALA A 87 5.73 -5.62 -4.70
C ALA A 87 4.97 -4.34 -4.31
N GLY A 88 5.46 -3.16 -4.67
CA GLY A 88 4.88 -1.89 -4.23
C GLY A 88 5.35 -1.47 -2.84
N SER A 89 4.49 -0.74 -2.14
CA SER A 89 4.69 -0.40 -0.72
C SER A 89 4.62 -1.66 0.12
N PHE A 90 5.71 -1.98 0.82
CA PHE A 90 5.81 -3.22 1.60
C PHE A 90 4.96 -3.16 2.87
N PHE A 91 4.95 -1.99 3.54
CA PHE A 91 4.19 -1.76 4.76
C PHE A 91 3.02 -0.80 4.56
N LYS A 92 1.96 -1.00 5.34
CA LYS A 92 0.86 -0.04 5.50
C LYS A 92 1.36 1.24 6.19
N ASN A 93 0.68 2.36 5.97
CA ASN A 93 0.95 3.57 6.74
C ASN A 93 0.42 3.42 8.18
N VAL A 94 1.10 4.03 9.14
CA VAL A 94 0.76 3.95 10.56
C VAL A 94 -0.31 4.97 10.88
N LYS A 95 -1.46 4.54 11.43
CA LYS A 95 -2.50 5.46 11.89
C LYS A 95 -1.98 6.33 13.02
N LEU A 96 -2.33 7.63 13.06
CA LEU A 96 -1.89 8.53 14.13
C LEU A 96 -2.28 8.03 15.53
N ALA A 97 -3.44 7.38 15.66
CA ALA A 97 -3.88 6.77 16.91
C ALA A 97 -2.94 5.66 17.44
N LYS A 98 -2.10 5.08 16.56
CA LYS A 98 -1.07 4.09 16.90
C LYS A 98 0.34 4.70 16.90
N TRP A 99 0.47 6.01 16.70
CA TRP A 99 1.77 6.68 16.76
C TRP A 99 2.16 6.92 18.23
N PRO A 100 3.27 6.35 18.70
CA PRO A 100 3.67 6.43 20.12
C PRO A 100 4.38 7.74 20.49
N GLY A 101 4.83 8.52 19.50
CA GLY A 101 5.51 9.80 19.73
C GLY A 101 4.57 11.00 19.78
N ASP A 102 5.13 12.20 19.91
CA ASP A 102 4.35 13.44 19.84
C ASP A 102 3.84 13.68 18.40
N ILE A 103 2.52 13.72 18.25
CA ILE A 103 1.85 13.99 16.97
C ILE A 103 2.16 15.41 16.49
N LYS A 104 2.35 16.37 17.40
CA LYS A 104 2.65 17.77 17.03
C LYS A 104 4.02 17.94 16.41
N ALA A 105 4.94 17.02 16.69
CA ALA A 105 6.27 16.98 16.08
C ALA A 105 6.26 16.40 14.65
N LEU A 106 5.17 15.77 14.23
CA LEU A 106 5.03 15.26 12.87
C LEU A 106 4.69 16.40 11.89
N PRO A 107 5.13 16.29 10.62
CA PRO A 107 4.70 17.20 9.56
C PRO A 107 3.18 17.42 9.54
N GLU A 108 2.74 18.66 9.39
CA GLU A 108 1.32 19.04 9.43
C GLU A 108 0.46 18.22 8.46
N LEU A 109 1.01 17.93 7.27
CA LEU A 109 0.36 17.09 6.26
C LEU A 109 0.01 15.69 6.79
N PHE A 110 0.80 15.12 7.70
CA PHE A 110 0.53 13.80 8.26
C PHE A 110 -0.59 13.86 9.30
N GLN A 111 -0.62 14.95 10.07
CA GLN A 111 -1.69 15.23 11.03
C GLN A 111 -3.04 15.35 10.30
N GLN A 112 -3.08 16.14 9.23
CA GLN A 112 -4.27 16.31 8.40
C GLN A 112 -4.73 15.01 7.73
N ARG A 113 -3.78 14.17 7.29
CA ARG A 113 -4.08 12.87 6.64
C ARG A 113 -4.44 11.75 7.61
N GLY A 114 -4.16 11.89 8.91
CA GLY A 114 -4.46 10.86 9.90
C GLY A 114 -3.49 9.66 9.91
N THR A 115 -2.40 9.71 9.14
CA THR A 115 -1.41 8.61 9.07
C THR A 115 0.01 9.11 8.89
N VAL A 116 0.98 8.40 9.50
CA VAL A 116 2.42 8.55 9.25
C VAL A 116 2.85 7.59 8.13
N PRO A 117 3.45 8.07 7.04
CA PRO A 117 3.91 7.21 5.95
C PRO A 117 5.03 6.25 6.38
N ALA A 118 4.91 4.96 6.10
CA ALA A 118 5.97 3.98 6.41
C ALA A 118 7.28 4.31 5.67
N GLY A 119 7.19 4.82 4.44
CA GLY A 119 8.37 5.28 3.69
C GLY A 119 9.13 6.42 4.37
N TRP A 120 8.42 7.33 5.04
CA TRP A 120 9.05 8.41 5.82
C TRP A 120 9.77 7.85 7.05
N ILE A 121 9.16 6.87 7.75
CA ILE A 121 9.79 6.19 8.89
C ILE A 121 11.12 5.56 8.45
N THR A 122 11.13 4.82 7.33
CA THR A 122 12.36 4.23 6.78
C THR A 122 13.43 5.27 6.44
N GLU A 123 13.02 6.41 5.89
CA GLU A 123 13.93 7.51 5.61
C GLU A 123 14.56 8.10 6.88
N GLN A 124 13.78 8.29 7.95
CA GLN A 124 14.31 8.74 9.24
C GLN A 124 15.28 7.74 9.88
N LEU A 125 15.21 6.47 9.49
CA LEU A 125 16.12 5.41 9.91
C LEU A 125 17.36 5.30 9.02
N ASN A 126 17.49 6.13 7.97
CA ASN A 126 18.56 6.09 6.97
C ASN A 126 18.73 4.71 6.30
N LEU A 127 17.60 4.03 6.02
CA LEU A 127 17.63 2.67 5.48
C LEU A 127 17.52 2.60 3.95
N LYS A 128 17.23 3.70 3.27
CA LYS A 128 17.27 3.75 1.80
C LYS A 128 18.65 3.29 1.28
N GLY A 129 18.64 2.49 0.22
CA GLY A 129 19.85 1.92 -0.36
C GLY A 129 20.44 0.72 0.39
N THR A 130 19.90 0.36 1.57
CA THR A 130 20.34 -0.84 2.29
C THR A 130 20.05 -2.08 1.46
N GLN A 131 21.05 -2.95 1.32
CA GLN A 131 21.01 -4.12 0.45
C GLN A 131 21.43 -5.38 1.20
N ILE A 132 20.71 -6.46 0.96
CA ILE A 132 21.02 -7.81 1.42
C ILE A 132 20.90 -8.73 0.21
N GLY A 133 22.01 -9.34 -0.20
CA GLY A 133 22.06 -10.15 -1.42
C GLY A 133 21.53 -9.37 -2.63
N GLY A 134 20.54 -9.95 -3.32
CA GLY A 134 19.88 -9.31 -4.47
C GLY A 134 18.75 -8.34 -4.12
N ALA A 135 18.32 -8.25 -2.85
CA ALA A 135 17.23 -7.38 -2.41
C ALA A 135 17.77 -6.04 -1.89
N ARG A 136 17.10 -4.92 -2.22
CA ARG A 136 17.52 -3.58 -1.78
C ARG A 136 16.32 -2.70 -1.43
N ILE A 137 16.43 -1.90 -0.39
CA ILE A 137 15.47 -0.82 -0.11
C ILE A 137 15.71 0.29 -1.14
N SER A 138 14.68 0.65 -1.91
CA SER A 138 14.76 1.63 -3.00
C SER A 138 15.31 2.98 -2.52
N ASP A 139 16.23 3.54 -3.31
CA ASP A 139 16.79 4.88 -3.08
C ASP A 139 15.72 5.97 -3.33
N GLU A 140 14.79 5.70 -4.25
CA GLU A 140 13.68 6.58 -4.60
C GLU A 140 12.60 6.62 -3.50
N HIS A 141 12.26 5.47 -2.91
CA HIS A 141 11.16 5.38 -1.93
C HIS A 141 11.43 4.36 -0.81
N GLY A 142 11.46 4.84 0.44
CA GLY A 142 11.79 4.00 1.61
C GLY A 142 10.74 2.95 2.00
N ASN A 143 9.67 2.76 1.22
CA ASN A 143 8.68 1.71 1.49
C ASN A 143 8.73 0.61 0.41
N PHE A 144 9.67 0.69 -0.51
CA PHE A 144 9.80 -0.24 -1.62
C PHE A 144 11.05 -1.06 -1.42
N ILE A 145 10.89 -2.38 -1.45
CA ILE A 145 11.99 -3.32 -1.57
C ILE A 145 12.02 -3.78 -3.02
N VAL A 146 13.13 -3.51 -3.70
CA VAL A 146 13.32 -3.84 -5.11
C VAL A 146 14.13 -5.12 -5.24
N ASN A 147 13.77 -5.91 -6.23
CA ASN A 147 14.65 -6.93 -6.77
C ASN A 147 15.77 -6.19 -7.53
N TYR A 148 16.93 -6.04 -6.90
CA TYR A 148 18.06 -5.34 -7.46
C TYR A 148 18.84 -6.23 -8.42
N GLU A 149 19.17 -7.45 -7.97
CA GLU A 149 19.97 -8.47 -8.67
C GLU A 149 19.54 -9.89 -8.26
N ASN A 150 18.47 -10.41 -8.86
CA ASN A 150 17.96 -11.77 -8.59
C ASN A 150 17.72 -12.07 -7.10
N ALA A 151 17.08 -11.11 -6.41
CA ALA A 151 16.72 -11.20 -5.00
C ALA A 151 16.01 -12.51 -4.64
N LYS A 152 16.49 -13.19 -3.59
CA LYS A 152 15.79 -14.31 -2.97
C LYS A 152 14.72 -13.79 -2.01
N GLN A 153 13.66 -14.58 -1.82
CA GLN A 153 12.63 -14.27 -0.82
C GLN A 153 13.23 -14.10 0.58
N SER A 154 14.19 -14.95 0.97
CA SER A 154 14.86 -14.84 2.27
C SER A 154 15.59 -13.51 2.47
N GLU A 155 16.17 -12.94 1.41
CA GLU A 155 16.88 -11.67 1.44
C GLU A 155 15.91 -10.50 1.61
N VAL A 156 14.76 -10.56 0.93
CA VAL A 156 13.65 -9.61 1.12
C VAL A 156 13.16 -9.67 2.56
N LEU A 157 12.91 -10.87 3.10
CA LEU A 157 12.42 -11.01 4.47
C LEU A 157 13.43 -10.53 5.53
N GLN A 158 14.73 -10.70 5.30
CA GLN A 158 15.76 -10.14 6.19
C GLN A 158 15.71 -8.60 6.23
N LEU A 159 15.50 -7.93 5.09
CA LEU A 159 15.30 -6.48 5.06
C LEU A 159 14.03 -6.07 5.80
N VAL A 160 12.93 -6.82 5.63
CA VAL A 160 11.65 -6.55 6.30
C VAL A 160 11.79 -6.62 7.82
N GLU A 161 12.41 -7.68 8.35
CA GLU A 161 12.64 -7.82 9.78
C GLU A 161 13.56 -6.70 10.32
N MET A 162 14.62 -6.36 9.59
CA MET A 162 15.49 -5.24 9.96
C MET A 162 14.73 -3.90 10.02
N MET A 163 13.84 -3.64 9.04
CA MET A 163 13.02 -2.42 9.01
C MET A 163 12.06 -2.38 10.20
N LYS A 164 11.37 -3.49 10.50
CA LYS A 164 10.48 -3.60 11.66
C LYS A 164 11.21 -3.38 12.97
N GLU A 165 12.33 -4.06 13.17
CA GLU A 165 13.14 -3.96 14.40
C GLU A 165 13.61 -2.51 14.61
N LYS A 166 14.15 -1.87 13.57
CA LYS A 166 14.63 -0.49 13.68
C LYS A 166 13.50 0.51 13.91
N ALA A 167 12.34 0.33 13.27
CA ALA A 167 11.17 1.17 13.51
C ALA A 167 10.66 1.04 14.95
N TYR A 168 10.61 -0.18 15.47
CA TYR A 168 10.22 -0.45 16.85
C TYR A 168 11.23 0.15 17.84
N ASN A 169 12.53 -0.13 17.67
CA ASN A 169 13.55 0.34 18.60
C ASN A 169 13.70 1.87 18.62
N LYS A 170 13.53 2.54 17.48
CA LYS A 170 13.69 4.00 17.39
C LYS A 170 12.44 4.77 17.77
N PHE A 171 11.27 4.30 17.31
CA PHE A 171 10.02 5.03 17.44
C PHE A 171 9.00 4.33 18.33
N GLY A 172 9.14 3.05 18.64
CA GLY A 172 8.10 2.24 19.29
C GLY A 172 6.98 1.83 18.33
N VAL A 173 7.25 1.85 17.02
CA VAL A 173 6.26 1.63 15.97
C VAL A 173 6.36 0.20 15.44
N GLU A 174 5.24 -0.51 15.45
CA GLU A 174 5.09 -1.80 14.77
C GLU A 174 4.64 -1.57 13.33
N LEU A 175 5.52 -1.89 12.37
CA LEU A 175 5.18 -1.84 10.96
C LEU A 175 4.40 -3.09 10.55
N GLU A 176 3.25 -2.89 9.94
CA GLU A 176 2.37 -3.95 9.46
C GLU A 176 2.52 -4.12 7.93
N GLU A 177 2.76 -5.34 7.47
CA GLU A 177 2.88 -5.62 6.04
C GLU A 177 1.57 -5.34 5.28
N GLU A 178 1.69 -4.66 4.14
CA GLU A 178 0.64 -4.62 3.12
C GLU A 178 0.76 -5.81 2.15
N VAL A 179 2.01 -6.21 1.87
CA VAL A 179 2.35 -7.34 1.01
C VAL A 179 2.02 -8.65 1.71
N GLU A 180 1.40 -9.57 0.96
CA GLU A 180 1.14 -10.92 1.44
C GLU A 180 2.33 -11.84 1.15
N ILE A 181 2.87 -12.45 2.21
CA ILE A 181 3.98 -13.40 2.11
C ILE A 181 3.38 -14.79 1.94
N VAL A 182 3.56 -15.37 0.75
CA VAL A 182 3.21 -16.77 0.48
C VAL A 182 4.40 -17.66 0.83
N LYS A 183 4.16 -18.72 1.60
CA LYS A 183 5.16 -19.71 2.00
C LYS A 183 5.10 -20.93 1.10
#